data_AF-A0A5B8R613-F1
#
_entry.id   AF-A0A5B8R613-F1
#
_cell.length_a   1.000
_cell.length_b   1.000
_cell.length_c   1.000
_cell.angle_alpha   90.00
_cell.angle_beta   90.00
_cell.angle_gamma   90.00
#
_symmetry.space_group_name_H-M   'P 1'
#
loop_
_entity.id
_entity.type
_entity.pdbx_description
1 polymer ?
#
loop_
_entity_poly.entity_id
_entity_poly.type
_entity_poly.pdbx_seq_one_letter_code
_entity_poly.pdbx_strand_id
1 'polypeptide(L)' 'MSVRLAVILYRNEQGIVVPPQVLATDNNGSTYVMFRATAGATPANVPAVPGQAITQGVEVQGLQAGYVLAP' A
#
# COMPACT_ATOMS: atom_id res chain seq x y z
N MET A 1 9.04 0.31 41.35
CA MET A 1 9.76 0.04 40.08
C MET A 1 8.71 -0.20 39.02
N SER A 2 8.86 0.37 37.82
CA SER A 2 7.91 0.19 36.72
C SER A 2 8.67 0.01 35.41
N VAL A 3 8.11 -0.82 34.53
CA VAL A 3 8.62 -1.07 33.18
C VAL A 3 7.52 -0.75 32.17
N ARG A 4 7.88 -0.20 31.02
CA ARG A 4 6.94 0.08 29.93
C ARG A 4 6.73 -1.19 29.10
N LEU A 5 5.48 -1.59 28.93
CA LEU A 5 5.11 -2.69 28.05
C LEU A 5 4.98 -2.18 26.62
N ALA A 6 5.52 -2.93 25.66
CA ALA A 6 5.22 -2.77 24.24
C ALA A 6 4.14 -3.77 23.84
N VAL A 7 3.07 -3.30 23.20
CA VAL A 7 1.98 -4.13 22.69
C VAL A 7 1.93 -3.98 21.17
N ILE A 8 2.04 -5.11 20.46
CA ILE A 8 1.91 -5.14 19.01
C ILE A 8 0.43 -5.39 18.70
N LEU A 9 -0.26 -4.39 18.19
CA LEU A 9 -1.69 -4.47 17.86
C LEU A 9 -1.93 -5.09 16.48
N TYR A 10 -0.96 -4.97 15.58
CA TYR A 10 -1.08 -5.41 14.20
C TYR A 10 0.27 -5.86 13.65
N ARG A 11 0.28 -7.00 12.97
CA ARG A 11 1.45 -7.51 12.24
C ARG A 11 0.97 -8.27 11.02
N ASN A 12 1.41 -7.83 9.85
CA ASN A 12 1.32 -8.59 8.62
C ASN A 12 2.71 -8.67 8.00
N GLU A 13 3.26 -9.88 7.89
CA GLU A 13 4.62 -10.11 7.37
C GLU A 13 4.69 -10.04 5.84
N GLN A 14 3.55 -10.14 5.17
CA GLN A 14 3.42 -10.15 3.71
C GLN A 14 2.63 -8.94 3.19
N GLY A 15 2.34 -7.97 4.06
CA GLY A 15 1.63 -6.75 3.70
C GLY A 15 2.45 -5.87 2.77
N ILE A 16 1.83 -5.39 1.69
CA ILE A 16 2.42 -4.38 0.81
C ILE A 16 1.92 -3.02 1.28
N VAL A 17 2.84 -2.09 1.48
CA VAL A 17 2.52 -0.75 1.95
C VAL A 17 2.94 0.24 0.87
N VAL A 18 2.02 1.14 0.52
CA VAL A 18 2.26 2.19 -0.47
C VAL A 18 2.06 3.57 0.16
N PRO A 19 2.73 4.61 -0.36
CA PRO A 19 2.45 5.98 0.07
C PRO A 19 0.98 6.36 -0.22
N PRO A 20 0.30 7.08 0.66
CA PRO A 20 -1.11 7.43 0.47
C PRO A 20 -1.34 8.23 -0.83
N GLN A 21 -0.38 9.05 -1.25
CA GLN A 21 -0.49 9.85 -2.48
C GLN A 21 -0.50 9.04 -3.78
N VAL A 22 -0.15 7.75 -3.76
CA VAL A 22 -0.22 6.90 -4.97
C VAL A 22 -1.57 6.24 -5.17
N LEU A 23 -2.44 6.28 -4.14
CA LEU A 23 -3.79 5.74 -4.23
C LEU A 23 -4.67 6.75 -4.97
N ALA A 24 -5.15 6.34 -6.13
CA ALA A 24 -6.12 7.08 -6.91
C ALA A 24 -7.49 6.42 -6.79
N THR A 25 -8.54 7.22 -6.89
CA THR A 25 -9.91 6.74 -6.93
C THR A 25 -10.48 7.02 -8.31
N ASP A 26 -11.09 6.03 -8.94
CA ASP A 26 -11.79 6.23 -10.20
C ASP A 26 -13.18 6.87 -10.00
N ASN A 27 -13.86 7.16 -11.10
CA ASN A 27 -15.21 7.75 -11.08
C ASN A 27 -16.27 6.85 -10.42
N ASN A 28 -15.98 5.55 -10.25
CA ASN A 28 -16.89 4.58 -9.64
C ASN A 28 -16.60 4.40 -8.14
N GLY A 29 -15.66 5.16 -7.56
CA GLY A 29 -15.25 5.04 -6.17
C GLY A 29 -14.28 3.88 -5.90
N SER A 30 -13.80 3.18 -6.94
CA SER A 30 -12.83 2.10 -6.79
C SER A 30 -11.41 2.66 -6.70
N THR A 31 -10.62 2.11 -5.78
CA THR A 31 -9.23 2.53 -5.59
C THR A 31 -8.30 1.75 -6.51
N TYR A 32 -7.35 2.43 -7.13
CA TYR A 32 -6.32 1.84 -7.97
C TYR A 32 -4.98 2.53 -7.75
N VAL A 33 -3.91 1.87 -8.20
CA VAL A 33 -2.57 2.44 -8.28
C VAL A 33 -2.02 2.29 -9.69
N MET A 34 -1.16 3.21 -10.11
CA MET A 34 -0.36 3.04 -11.32
C MET A 34 0.86 2.16 -10.99
N PHE A 35 0.80 0.88 -11.36
CA PHE A 35 1.80 -0.14 -11.01
C PHE A 35 2.61 -0.61 -12.23
N ARG A 36 3.89 -0.95 -12.00
CA ARG A 36 4.74 -1.70 -12.94
C ARG A 36 5.54 -2.77 -12.20
N ALA A 37 5.62 -3.97 -12.76
CA ALA A 37 6.33 -5.10 -12.13
C ALA A 37 7.84 -4.89 -12.05
N THR A 38 8.42 -4.19 -13.05
CA THR A 38 9.85 -3.86 -13.10
C THR A 38 10.02 -2.40 -13.51
N ALA A 39 11.19 -1.81 -13.26
CA ALA A 39 11.44 -0.40 -13.54
C ALA A 39 11.23 -0.02 -15.03
N GLY A 40 11.49 -0.95 -15.96
CA GLY A 40 11.31 -0.74 -17.40
C GLY A 40 9.94 -1.14 -17.96
N ALA A 41 9.06 -1.72 -17.15
CA ALA A 41 7.73 -2.12 -17.61
C ALA A 41 6.79 -0.91 -17.72
N THR A 42 5.89 -0.96 -18.69
CA THR A 42 4.84 0.05 -18.87
C THR A 42 3.90 0.03 -17.66
N PRO A 43 3.63 1.19 -17.03
CA PRO A 43 2.68 1.28 -15.93
C PRO A 43 1.25 0.95 -16.37
N ALA A 44 0.50 0.29 -15.50
CA ALA A 44 -0.91 0.00 -15.69
C ALA A 44 -1.71 0.31 -14.41
N ASN A 45 -2.99 0.65 -14.59
CA ASN A 45 -3.91 0.79 -13.47
C ASN A 45 -4.23 -0.60 -12.91
N VAL A 46 -3.82 -0.85 -11.67
CA VAL A 46 -4.11 -2.08 -10.95
C VAL A 46 -5.06 -1.75 -9.80
N PRO A 47 -6.23 -2.42 -9.71
CA PRO A 47 -7.12 -2.28 -8.57
C PRO A 47 -6.38 -2.59 -7.26
N ALA A 48 -6.54 -1.73 -6.27
CA ALA A 48 -5.94 -1.90 -4.96
C ALA A 48 -7.01 -1.71 -3.89
N VAL A 49 -7.00 -2.58 -2.88
CA VAL A 49 -7.92 -2.48 -1.74
C VAL A 49 -7.13 -1.96 -0.54
N PRO A 50 -7.37 -0.70 -0.10
CA PRO A 50 -6.73 -0.16 1.09
C PRO A 50 -7.10 -0.92 2.36
N GLY A 51 -6.11 -1.20 3.19
CA GLY A 51 -6.22 -1.86 4.49
C GLY A 51 -5.90 -0.90 5.63
N GLN A 52 -5.00 -1.30 6.54
CA GLN A 52 -4.60 -0.49 7.68
C GLN A 52 -3.64 0.64 7.27
N ALA A 53 -3.88 1.84 7.79
CA ALA A 53 -2.89 2.91 7.76
C ALA A 53 -1.88 2.69 8.88
N ILE A 54 -0.60 2.69 8.53
CA ILE A 54 0.53 2.54 9.44
C ILE A 54 1.52 3.69 9.22
N THR A 55 2.53 3.80 10.09
CA THR A 55 3.53 4.88 10.02
C THR A 55 4.22 4.98 8.65
N GLN A 56 4.45 3.84 7.98
CA GLN A 56 5.10 3.79 6.67
C GLN A 56 4.17 4.11 5.49
N GLY A 57 2.85 4.13 5.66
CA GLY A 57 1.90 4.35 4.58
C GLY A 57 0.59 3.57 4.76
N VAL A 58 -0.07 3.25 3.65
CA VAL A 58 -1.32 2.50 3.64
C VAL A 58 -1.04 1.10 3.12
N GLU A 59 -1.41 0.10 3.91
CA GLU A 59 -1.39 -1.29 3.43
C GLU A 59 -2.39 -1.49 2.30
N VAL A 60 -2.04 -2.26 1.29
CA VAL A 60 -2.89 -2.53 0.14
C VAL A 60 -2.90 -4.00 -0.23
N GLN A 61 -4.07 -4.52 -0.60
CA GLN A 61 -4.24 -5.84 -1.19
C GLN A 61 -4.42 -5.72 -2.71
N GLY A 62 -4.07 -6.79 -3.44
CA GLY A 62 -4.17 -6.84 -4.91
C GLY A 62 -2.88 -6.46 -5.64
N LEU A 63 -1.82 -6.09 -4.91
CA LEU A 63 -0.51 -5.81 -5.47
C LEU A 63 0.48 -6.94 -5.22
N GLN A 64 1.54 -6.94 -6.03
CA GLN A 64 2.73 -7.76 -5.86
C GLN A 64 3.94 -6.83 -5.70
N ALA A 65 5.09 -7.41 -5.33
CA ALA A 65 6.35 -6.66 -5.30
C ALA A 65 6.64 -6.03 -6.68
N GLY A 66 6.98 -4.74 -6.68
CA GLY A 66 7.20 -3.96 -7.90
C GLY A 66 7.28 -2.48 -7.58
N TYR A 67 6.86 -1.64 -8.52
CA TYR A 67 6.96 -0.18 -8.43
C TYR A 67 5.60 0.45 -8.64
N VAL A 68 5.33 1.52 -7.89
CA VAL A 68 4.18 2.41 -8.09
C VAL A 68 4.65 3.77 -8.60
N LEU A 69 3.83 4.45 -9.39
CA LEU A 69 4.10 5.82 -9.79
C LEU A 69 3.58 6.77 -8.72
N ALA A 70 4.45 7.67 -8.27
CA ALA A 70 4.08 8.79 -7.43
C ALA A 70 3.88 10.03 -8.31
N PRO A 71 2.91 10.90 -7.95
CA PRO A 71 2.79 12.22 -8.55
C PRO A 71 4.01 13.10 -8.27
#